data_AF-A0A916NII5-F1
#
_entry.id   AF-A0A916NII5-F1
#
_cell.length_a   1.000
_cell.length_b   1.000
_cell.length_c   1.000
_cell.angle_alpha   90.00
_cell.angle_beta   90.00
_cell.angle_gamma   90.00
#
_symmetry.space_group_name_H-M   'P 1'
#
loop_
_entity.id
_entity.type
_entity.pdbx_description
1 polymer ?
#
loop_
_entity_poly.entity_id
_entity_poly.type
_entity_poly.pdbx_seq_one_letter_code
_entity_poly.pdbx_strand_id
1 'polypeptide(L)'
;MESLQQSVVQRLRATFPELPVYVEQPGQGVQGPAFYVSLLEGSQVKLLGRRYKLTDRFDIRYDPDPNSMEKNKECVQIAEQLLEQLAYIEWGGRLYRGQSMRHEIKEGELHFYVAFDVYLILTREPEPTMKKIEQRWHLQ
;
A
#
# COMPACT_ATOMS: atom_id res chain seq x y z
N MET A 1 8.01 9.65 6.00
CA MET A 1 7.75 8.74 4.88
C MET A 1 6.29 8.35 4.99
N GLU A 2 5.50 8.65 3.97
CA GLU A 2 4.07 8.27 3.94
C GLU A 2 3.94 6.75 3.86
N SER A 3 2.75 6.18 4.13
CA SER A 3 2.54 4.74 4.05
C SER A 3 2.33 4.27 2.60
N LEU A 4 2.49 2.97 2.32
CA LEU A 4 2.14 2.40 1.01
C LEU A 4 0.66 2.62 0.66
N GLN A 5 -0.21 2.62 1.67
CA GLN A 5 -1.63 2.95 1.49
C GLN A 5 -1.82 4.37 0.92
N GLN A 6 -1.04 5.35 1.40
CA GLN A 6 -1.09 6.71 0.86
C GLN A 6 -0.57 6.78 -0.57
N SER A 7 0.48 6.02 -0.92
CA SER A 7 0.93 5.90 -2.31
C SER A 7 -0.16 5.33 -3.23
N VAL A 8 -0.92 4.33 -2.78
CA VAL A 8 -2.08 3.79 -3.52
C VAL A 8 -3.15 4.87 -3.68
N VAL A 9 -3.52 5.59 -2.61
CA VAL A 9 -4.50 6.68 -2.65
C VAL A 9 -4.08 7.78 -3.62
N GLN A 10 -2.82 8.20 -3.59
CA GLN A 10 -2.29 9.21 -4.50
C GLN A 10 -2.34 8.74 -5.95
N ARG A 11 -2.01 7.47 -6.21
CA ARG A 11 -2.13 6.89 -7.55
C ARG A 11 -3.58 6.91 -8.04
N LEU A 12 -4.53 6.49 -7.20
CA LEU A 12 -5.96 6.53 -7.55
C LEU A 12 -6.44 7.96 -7.84
N ARG A 13 -6.08 8.94 -7.01
CA ARG A 13 -6.45 10.36 -7.23
C ARG A 13 -5.84 10.94 -8.50
N ALA A 14 -4.65 10.48 -8.90
CA ALA A 14 -4.01 10.92 -10.14
C ALA A 14 -4.69 10.29 -11.37
N THR A 15 -5.14 9.05 -11.26
CA THR A 15 -5.84 8.33 -12.34
C THR A 15 -7.29 8.77 -12.49
N PHE A 16 -8.00 8.98 -11.37
CA PHE A 16 -9.43 9.30 -11.32
C PHE A 16 -9.68 10.58 -10.50
N PRO A 17 -9.30 11.76 -11.02
CA PRO A 17 -9.34 13.01 -10.26
C PRO A 17 -10.76 13.44 -9.85
N GLU A 18 -11.78 13.02 -10.58
CA GLU A 18 -13.19 13.28 -10.29
C GLU A 18 -13.81 12.36 -9.22
N LEU A 19 -13.14 11.25 -8.87
CA LEU A 19 -13.67 10.25 -7.95
C LEU A 19 -13.09 10.42 -6.54
N PRO A 20 -13.94 10.55 -5.50
CA PRO A 20 -13.48 10.54 -4.13
C PRO A 20 -12.75 9.23 -3.78
N VAL A 21 -11.67 9.35 -3.01
CA VAL A 21 -10.89 8.19 -2.51
C VAL A 21 -10.81 8.27 -0.99
N TYR A 22 -11.34 7.24 -0.33
CA TYR A 22 -11.39 7.11 1.13
C TYR A 22 -10.50 5.97 1.63
N VAL A 23 -9.97 6.12 2.84
CA VAL A 23 -9.17 5.08 3.52
C VAL A 23 -9.99 4.36 4.61
N GLU A 24 -11.01 5.05 5.12
CA GLU A 24 -11.98 4.51 6.08
C GLU A 24 -13.37 4.78 5.51
N GLN A 25 -14.29 3.83 5.67
CA GLN A 25 -15.67 4.04 5.23
C GLN A 25 -16.32 5.07 6.16
N PRO A 26 -16.82 6.20 5.64
CA PRO A 26 -17.52 7.16 6.48
C PRO A 26 -18.77 6.49 7.06
N GLY A 27 -18.99 6.67 8.37
CA GLY A 27 -19.98 5.89 9.12
C GLY A 27 -21.41 5.94 8.58
N GLN A 28 -21.80 6.94 7.77
CA GLN A 28 -23.08 6.99 7.05
C GLN A 28 -22.98 7.85 5.77
N GLY A 29 -23.53 7.34 4.65
CA GLY A 29 -24.09 8.18 3.59
C GLY A 29 -23.27 8.44 2.32
N VAL A 30 -22.11 7.82 2.10
CA VAL A 30 -21.45 7.95 0.78
C VAL A 30 -22.14 7.01 -0.21
N GLN A 31 -23.02 7.58 -1.03
CA GLN A 31 -23.47 6.96 -2.27
C GLN A 31 -22.39 7.19 -3.33
N GLY A 32 -21.94 6.13 -4.00
CA GLY A 32 -20.95 6.21 -5.06
C GLY A 32 -21.34 7.19 -6.19
N PRO A 33 -20.41 7.50 -7.11
CA PRO A 33 -19.21 6.73 -7.38
C PRO A 33 -18.03 7.10 -6.46
N ALA A 34 -17.34 6.11 -5.87
CA ALA A 34 -16.19 6.36 -4.99
C ALA A 34 -15.26 5.14 -4.82
N PHE A 35 -14.00 5.40 -4.46
CA PHE A 35 -13.03 4.38 -4.06
C PHE A 35 -12.84 4.30 -2.54
N TYR A 36 -12.56 3.09 -2.06
CA TYR A 36 -12.18 2.80 -0.68
C TYR A 36 -10.93 1.93 -0.67
N VAL A 37 -9.89 2.34 0.06
CA VAL A 37 -8.60 1.64 0.11
C VAL A 37 -8.36 1.05 1.50
N SER A 38 -8.55 -0.26 1.61
CA SER A 38 -8.38 -1.00 2.86
C SER A 38 -7.08 -1.79 2.88
N LEU A 39 -6.29 -1.67 3.95
CA LEU A 39 -5.18 -2.58 4.22
C LEU A 39 -5.75 -3.89 4.81
N LEU A 40 -5.65 -4.97 4.05
CA LEU A 40 -6.12 -6.30 4.48
C LEU A 40 -5.12 -6.97 5.42
N GLU A 41 -3.84 -6.88 5.07
CA GLU A 41 -2.75 -7.54 5.78
C GLU A 41 -1.47 -6.75 5.54
N GLY A 42 -0.71 -6.53 6.62
CA GLY A 42 0.64 -6.01 6.57
C GLY A 42 1.58 -6.96 7.31
N SER A 43 2.74 -7.24 6.73
CA SER A 43 3.74 -8.11 7.35
C SER A 43 5.15 -7.58 7.14
N GLN A 44 6.01 -7.76 8.15
CA GLN A 44 7.42 -7.43 8.05
C GLN A 44 8.26 -8.64 8.45
N VAL A 45 9.03 -9.15 7.49
CA VAL A 45 9.91 -10.31 7.70
C VAL A 45 11.35 -9.85 7.68
N LYS A 46 12.12 -10.20 8.72
CA LYS A 46 13.57 -9.99 8.73
C LYS A 46 14.23 -11.00 7.78
N LEU A 47 15.04 -10.50 6.87
CA LEU A 47 15.81 -11.33 5.94
C LEU A 47 17.17 -11.65 6.56
N LEU A 48 18.18 -10.81 6.29
CA LEU A 48 19.55 -10.98 6.80
C LEU A 48 20.08 -9.65 7.32
N GLY A 49 20.70 -9.68 8.51
CA GLY A 49 21.30 -8.50 9.12
C GLY A 49 20.27 -7.39 9.34
N ARG A 50 20.41 -6.29 8.59
CA ARG A 50 19.54 -5.10 8.63
C ARG A 50 18.47 -5.08 7.55
N ARG A 51 18.38 -6.13 6.72
CA ARG A 51 17.45 -6.22 5.60
C ARG A 51 16.11 -6.78 6.04
N TYR A 52 15.04 -6.12 5.63
CA TYR A 52 13.65 -6.53 5.90
C TYR A 52 12.87 -6.55 4.60
N LYS A 53 11.83 -7.38 4.56
CA LYS A 53 10.79 -7.36 3.54
C LYS A 53 9.50 -6.91 4.22
N LEU A 54 8.93 -5.80 3.75
CA LEU A 54 7.57 -5.36 4.06
C LEU A 54 6.66 -5.86 2.94
N THR A 55 5.53 -6.46 3.29
CA THR A 55 4.49 -6.86 2.35
C THR A 55 3.16 -6.32 2.85
N ASP A 56 2.55 -5.42 2.09
CA ASP A 56 1.21 -4.90 2.33
C ASP A 56 0.26 -5.37 1.24
N ARG A 57 -0.92 -5.84 1.65
CA ARG A 57 -2.00 -6.30 0.77
C ARG A 57 -3.22 -5.40 0.92
N PHE A 58 -3.73 -4.91 -0.19
CA PHE A 58 -4.85 -3.99 -0.22
C PHE A 58 -6.08 -4.61 -0.89
N ASP A 59 -7.25 -4.19 -0.41
CA ASP A 59 -8.51 -4.23 -1.14
C ASP A 59 -8.86 -2.79 -1.54
N ILE A 60 -8.98 -2.56 -2.83
CA ILE A 60 -9.42 -1.31 -3.42
C ILE A 60 -10.83 -1.57 -3.93
N ARG A 61 -11.80 -1.13 -3.14
CA ARG A 61 -13.20 -1.21 -3.51
C ARG A 61 -13.61 0.00 -4.34
N TYR A 62 -14.36 -0.23 -5.40
CA TYR A 62 -15.06 0.81 -6.14
C TYR A 62 -16.57 0.58 -6.08
N ASP A 63 -17.27 1.57 -5.54
CA ASP A 63 -18.73 1.60 -5.51
C ASP A 63 -19.18 2.50 -6.66
N PRO A 64 -19.88 2.01 -7.69
CA PRO A 64 -20.38 2.83 -8.79
C PRO A 64 -21.56 3.72 -8.37
N ASP A 65 -22.01 4.62 -9.26
CA ASP A 65 -23.24 5.41 -9.03
C ASP A 65 -24.42 4.47 -8.74
N PRO A 66 -25.13 4.61 -7.60
CA PRO A 66 -26.25 3.74 -7.24
C PRO A 66 -27.40 3.77 -8.26
N ASN A 67 -27.54 4.83 -9.04
CA ASN A 67 -28.57 4.99 -10.07
C ASN A 67 -28.12 4.51 -11.46
N SER A 68 -26.85 4.13 -11.63
CA SER A 68 -26.34 3.60 -12.89
C SER A 68 -27.01 2.28 -13.25
N MET A 69 -27.43 2.13 -14.51
CA MET A 69 -27.93 0.87 -15.08
C MET A 69 -26.79 -0.01 -15.61
N GLU A 70 -25.56 0.52 -15.72
CA GLU A 70 -24.40 -0.17 -16.30
C GLU A 70 -23.31 -0.47 -15.25
N LYS A 71 -23.64 -0.55 -13.96
CA LYS A 71 -22.70 -0.76 -12.84
C LYS A 71 -21.63 -1.82 -13.10
N ASN A 72 -22.03 -3.01 -13.55
CA ASN A 72 -21.08 -4.10 -13.80
C ASN A 72 -20.09 -3.77 -14.93
N LYS A 73 -20.55 -3.13 -16.00
CA LYS A 73 -19.70 -2.73 -17.13
C LYS A 73 -18.71 -1.67 -16.70
N GLU A 74 -19.17 -0.69 -15.93
CA GLU A 74 -18.33 0.35 -15.32
C GLU A 74 -17.27 -0.26 -14.39
N CYS A 75 -17.66 -1.19 -13.51
CA CYS A 75 -16.74 -1.93 -12.65
C CYS A 75 -15.68 -2.69 -13.44
N VAL A 76 -16.03 -3.35 -14.55
CA VAL A 76 -15.06 -4.02 -15.43
C VAL A 76 -14.07 -3.01 -16.02
N GLN A 77 -14.54 -1.87 -16.51
CA GLN A 77 -13.70 -0.82 -17.08
C GLN A 77 -12.74 -0.22 -16.06
N ILE A 78 -13.21 0.04 -14.83
CA ILE A 78 -12.36 0.50 -13.73
C ILE A 78 -11.33 -0.59 -13.38
N ALA A 79 -11.72 -1.86 -13.29
CA ALA A 79 -10.80 -2.95 -12.99
C ALA A 79 -9.66 -3.08 -14.02
N GLU A 80 -9.97 -2.95 -15.31
CA GLU A 80 -8.97 -2.94 -16.39
C GLU A 80 -7.97 -1.79 -16.24
N GLN A 81 -8.45 -0.59 -15.92
CA GLN A 81 -7.58 0.56 -15.65
C GLN A 81 -6.71 0.33 -14.41
N LEU A 82 -7.26 -0.24 -13.33
CA LEU A 82 -6.49 -0.51 -12.12
C LEU A 82 -5.35 -1.51 -12.35
N LEU A 83 -5.52 -2.50 -13.23
CA LEU A 83 -4.44 -3.43 -13.61
C LEU A 83 -3.22 -2.70 -14.19
N GLU A 84 -3.45 -1.70 -15.04
CA GLU A 84 -2.38 -0.91 -15.63
C GLU A 84 -1.80 0.09 -14.62
N GLN A 85 -2.66 0.84 -13.94
CA GLN A 85 -2.26 1.99 -13.13
C GLN A 85 -1.60 1.57 -11.82
N LEU A 86 -1.93 0.39 -11.29
CA LEU A 86 -1.32 -0.18 -10.09
C LEU A 86 -0.22 -1.19 -10.41
N ALA A 87 0.14 -1.37 -11.68
CA ALA A 87 1.30 -2.18 -12.05
C ALA A 87 2.58 -1.69 -11.36
N TYR A 88 2.69 -0.38 -11.12
CA TYR A 88 3.71 0.23 -10.28
C TYR A 88 3.14 1.41 -9.47
N ILE A 89 3.63 1.58 -8.24
CA ILE A 89 3.40 2.79 -7.43
C ILE A 89 4.73 3.38 -6.98
N GLU A 90 4.76 4.69 -6.73
CA GLU A 90 5.92 5.36 -6.13
C GLU A 90 5.80 5.40 -4.62
N TRP A 91 6.87 5.02 -3.91
CA TRP A 91 6.98 5.15 -2.47
C TRP A 91 8.44 5.45 -2.07
N GLY A 92 8.66 6.52 -1.31
CA GLY A 92 10.02 6.90 -0.89
C GLY A 92 11.00 7.16 -2.05
N GLY A 93 10.50 7.68 -3.19
CA GLY A 93 11.32 7.97 -4.38
C GLY A 93 11.73 6.73 -5.19
N ARG A 94 11.05 5.59 -4.99
CA ARG A 94 11.28 4.35 -5.73
C ARG A 94 9.96 3.76 -6.22
N LEU A 95 10.02 3.05 -7.35
CA LEU A 95 8.88 2.32 -7.90
C LEU A 95 8.80 0.92 -7.34
N TYR A 96 7.60 0.52 -6.93
CA TYR A 96 7.29 -0.82 -6.45
C TYR A 96 6.22 -1.45 -7.32
N ARG A 97 6.46 -2.68 -7.75
CA ARG A 97 5.58 -3.42 -8.65
C ARG A 97 4.38 -3.96 -7.87
N GLY A 98 3.17 -3.76 -8.40
CA GLY A 98 1.97 -4.45 -7.94
C GLY A 98 2.05 -5.94 -8.23
N GLN A 99 1.76 -6.76 -7.22
CA GLN A 99 1.82 -8.22 -7.29
C GLN A 99 0.47 -8.83 -6.96
N SER A 100 0.25 -10.05 -7.47
CA SER A 100 -0.96 -10.84 -7.21
C SER A 100 -2.26 -10.08 -7.50
N MET A 101 -2.24 -9.23 -8.53
CA MET A 101 -3.39 -8.42 -8.91
C MET A 101 -4.53 -9.31 -9.38
N ARG A 102 -5.71 -9.14 -8.78
CA ARG A 102 -6.94 -9.84 -9.14
C ARG A 102 -8.12 -8.97 -8.74
N HIS A 103 -9.27 -9.19 -9.34
CA HIS A 103 -10.49 -8.50 -8.95
C HIS A 103 -11.71 -9.41 -9.02
N GLU A 104 -12.75 -9.01 -8.31
CA GLU A 104 -14.07 -9.63 -8.38
C GLU A 104 -15.15 -8.54 -8.29
N ILE A 105 -16.29 -8.78 -8.91
CA ILE A 105 -17.45 -7.89 -8.82
C ILE A 105 -18.51 -8.65 -8.03
N LYS A 106 -18.91 -8.10 -6.88
CA LYS A 106 -19.89 -8.70 -5.97
C LYS A 106 -20.95 -7.68 -5.66
N GLU A 107 -22.21 -8.06 -5.84
CA GLU A 107 -23.37 -7.20 -5.53
C GLU A 107 -23.35 -5.82 -6.20
N GLY A 108 -22.63 -5.71 -7.34
CA GLY A 108 -22.48 -4.45 -8.09
C GLY A 108 -21.33 -3.56 -7.63
N GLU A 109 -20.52 -3.99 -6.65
CA GLU A 109 -19.29 -3.33 -6.21
C GLU A 109 -18.07 -4.09 -6.77
N LEU A 110 -17.03 -3.35 -7.17
CA LEU A 110 -15.75 -3.93 -7.56
C LEU A 110 -14.86 -4.05 -6.34
N HIS A 111 -14.25 -5.22 -6.13
CA HIS A 111 -13.13 -5.41 -5.21
C HIS A 111 -11.87 -5.75 -6.01
N PHE A 112 -10.87 -4.87 -5.93
CA PHE A 112 -9.58 -5.04 -6.59
C PHE A 112 -8.48 -5.28 -5.56
N TYR A 113 -7.81 -6.42 -5.66
CA TYR A 113 -6.78 -6.84 -4.73
C TYR A 113 -5.39 -6.64 -5.34
N VAL A 114 -4.48 -6.07 -4.56
CA VAL A 114 -3.07 -5.90 -4.95
C VAL A 114 -2.14 -6.01 -3.74
N ALA A 115 -0.96 -6.58 -3.94
CA ALA A 115 0.11 -6.64 -2.95
C ALA A 115 1.33 -5.84 -3.40
N PHE A 116 2.03 -5.22 -2.45
CA PHE A 116 3.30 -4.56 -2.68
C PHE A 116 4.38 -5.10 -1.74
N ASP A 117 5.47 -5.58 -2.35
CA ASP A 117 6.65 -6.08 -1.66
C ASP A 117 7.77 -5.03 -1.67
N VAL A 118 8.22 -4.61 -0.49
CA VAL A 118 9.25 -3.59 -0.30
C VAL A 118 10.44 -4.13 0.48
N TYR A 119 11.64 -3.99 -0.08
CA TYR A 119 12.89 -4.37 0.57
C TYR A 119 13.55 -3.17 1.25
N LEU A 120 13.63 -3.22 2.58
CA LEU A 120 14.14 -2.16 3.44
C LEU A 120 15.50 -2.50 4.05
N ILE A 121 16.31 -1.47 4.34
CA ILE A 121 17.49 -1.56 5.20
C ILE A 121 17.28 -0.61 6.38
N LEU A 122 17.11 -1.15 7.58
CA LEU A 122 16.92 -0.34 8.79
C LEU A 122 18.28 -0.05 9.44
N THR A 123 18.58 1.22 9.69
CA THR A 123 19.76 1.63 10.47
C THR A 123 19.61 1.20 11.93
N ARG A 124 20.71 0.71 12.51
CA ARG A 124 20.79 0.43 13.96
C ARG A 124 20.94 1.77 14.69
N GLU A 125 20.31 1.93 15.85
CA GLU A 125 20.78 2.91 16.81
C GLU A 125 22.27 2.64 17.11
N PRO A 126 23.11 3.68 17.25
CA PRO A 126 24.53 3.48 17.55
C PRO A 126 24.64 2.69 18.86
N GLU A 127 25.15 1.46 18.78
CA GLU A 127 25.51 0.71 19.98
C GLU A 127 26.53 1.56 20.76
N PRO A 128 26.36 1.74 22.09
CA PRO A 128 27.33 2.49 22.88
C PRO A 128 28.69 1.85 22.67
N THR A 129 29.63 2.65 22.16
CA THR A 129 30.98 2.20 21.86
C THR A 129 31.59 1.65 23.15
N MET A 130 31.98 0.37 23.17
CA MET A 130 32.68 -0.22 24.31
C MET A 130 33.85 0.70 24.68
N LYS A 131 33.84 1.25 25.90
CA LYS A 131 34.94 2.09 26.37
C LYS A 131 36.22 1.26 26.36
N LYS A 132 37.23 1.79 25.67
CA LYS A 132 38.58 1.22 25.57
C LYS A 132 39.12 1.02 27.00
N ILE A 133 39.45 -0.21 27.37
CA ILE A 133 40.12 -0.49 28.65
C ILE A 133 41.57 -0.02 28.50
N GLU A 134 41.96 1.01 29.26
CA GLU A 134 43.37 1.38 29.40
C GLU A 134 44.02 0.43 30.39
N GLN A 135 44.87 -0.48 29.89
CA GLN A 135 45.71 -1.31 30.75
C GLN A 135 46.95 -0.51 31.15
N ARG A 136 47.02 -0.12 32.42
CA ARG A 136 48.22 0.49 33.01
C ARG A 136 49.07 -0.61 33.63
N TRP A 137 50.19 -0.94 32.99
CA TRP A 137 51.15 -1.89 33.55
C TRP A 137 51.97 -1.19 34.64
N HIS A 138 51.88 -1.68 35.88
CA HIS A 138 52.85 -1.37 36.93
C HIS A 138 53.89 -2.49 36.94
N LEU A 139 55.09 -2.18 36.44
CA LEU A 139 56.29 -2.97 36.71
C LEU A 139 56.94 -2.36 37.96
N GLN A 140 57.07 -3.17 39.02
CA GLN A 140 57.93 -2.91 40.17
C GLN A 140 59.35 -3.37 39.89
#